data_AF-A0A3F3MMN7-F1
#
_entry.id   AF-A0A3F3MMN7-F1
#
_cell.length_a   1.000
_cell.length_b   1.000
_cell.length_c   1.000
_cell.angle_alpha   90.00
_cell.angle_beta   90.00
_cell.angle_gamma   90.00
#
_symmetry.space_group_name_H-M   'P 1'
#
loop_
_entity.id
_entity.type
_entity.pdbx_description
1 polymer ?
#
loop_
_entity_poly.entity_id
_entity_poly.type
_entity_poly.pdbx_seq_one_letter_code
_entity_poly.pdbx_strand_id
1 'polypeptide(L)' 'MHKYDWSTIPVEANWAATDANGLTCCYTTKPFMWGNEWLVKELDEVVLCYRSEPKEDWQDSLEQRPKGANHE' A
#
# COMPACT_ATOMS: atom_id res chain seq x y z
N MET A 1 0.34 12.96 9.70
CA MET A 1 0.42 11.57 10.19
C MET A 1 0.30 10.68 8.98
N HIS A 2 1.18 9.69 8.82
CA HIS A 2 1.12 8.76 7.69
C HIS A 2 0.08 7.67 7.94
N LYS A 3 -0.58 7.19 6.88
CA LYS A 3 -1.57 6.10 6.97
C LYS A 3 -0.91 4.76 7.28
N TYR A 4 0.35 4.62 6.91
CA TYR A 4 1.15 3.41 7.12
C TYR A 4 2.45 3.71 7.87
N ASP A 5 2.93 2.71 8.60
CA ASP A 5 4.26 2.74 9.21
C ASP A 5 5.33 2.33 8.18
N TRP A 6 5.81 3.33 7.44
CA TRP A 6 6.84 3.17 6.41
C TRP A 6 8.18 2.65 6.91
N SER A 7 8.44 2.64 8.22
CA SER A 7 9.64 2.03 8.81
C SER A 7 9.61 0.50 8.76
N THR A 8 8.41 -0.09 8.70
CA THR A 8 8.20 -1.55 8.65
C THR A 8 7.99 -2.08 7.22
N ILE A 9 7.73 -1.19 6.27
CA ILE A 9 7.50 -1.52 4.87
C ILE A 9 8.86 -1.60 4.14
N PRO A 10 9.11 -2.64 3.32
CA PRO A 10 10.34 -2.76 2.54
C PRO A 10 10.62 -1.53 1.66
N VAL A 11 11.90 -1.17 1.52
CA VAL A 11 12.34 0.08 0.87
C VAL A 11 11.98 0.13 -0.63
N GLU A 12 11.80 -1.04 -1.24
CA GLU A 12 11.40 -1.21 -2.64
C GLU A 12 9.97 -0.74 -2.88
N ALA A 13 9.12 -0.73 -1.86
CA ALA A 13 7.74 -0.28 -1.97
C ALA A 13 7.65 1.25 -1.89
N ASN A 14 7.06 1.83 -2.94
CA ASN A 14 6.80 3.26 -3.08
C ASN A 14 5.35 3.64 -2.77
N TRP A 15 4.45 2.66 -2.74
CA TRP A 15 3.02 2.86 -2.52
C TRP A 15 2.49 1.80 -1.57
N ALA A 16 1.49 2.17 -0.77
CA ALA A 16 0.75 1.24 0.07
C ALA A 16 -0.74 1.58 -0.03
N ALA A 17 -1.57 0.55 -0.08
CA ALA A 17 -3.02 0.68 -0.12
C ALA A 17 -3.69 -0.49 0.60
N THR A 18 -4.90 -0.26 1.10
CA THR A 18 -5.72 -1.25 1.81
C THR A 18 -7.00 -1.47 1.02
N ASP A 19 -7.31 -2.72 0.71
CA ASP A 19 -8.54 -3.15 0.05
C ASP A 19 -9.73 -3.06 0.99
N ALA A 20 -10.95 -3.16 0.45
CA ALA A 20 -12.19 -3.15 1.23
C ALA A 20 -12.24 -4.23 2.33
N ASN A 21 -11.53 -5.34 2.12
CA ASN A 21 -11.49 -6.48 3.03
C ASN A 21 -10.35 -6.41 4.07
N GLY A 22 -9.63 -5.29 4.15
CA GLY A 22 -8.51 -5.10 5.08
C GLY A 22 -7.19 -5.73 4.64
N LEU A 23 -7.07 -6.29 3.42
CA LEU A 23 -5.78 -6.66 2.85
C LEU A 23 -5.00 -5.39 2.52
N THR A 24 -3.85 -5.18 3.15
CA THR A 24 -2.92 -4.11 2.80
C THR A 24 -1.81 -4.69 1.95
N CYS A 25 -1.57 -4.09 0.79
CA CYS A 25 -0.47 -4.43 -0.09
C CYS A 25 0.42 -3.21 -0.34
N CYS A 26 1.72 -3.49 -0.54
CA CYS A 26 2.77 -2.52 -0.79
C CYS A 26 3.31 -2.75 -2.20
N TYR A 27 3.49 -1.69 -2.97
CA TYR A 27 3.75 -1.77 -4.41
C TYR A 27 4.97 -0.94 -4.82
N THR A 28 5.69 -1.41 -5.84
CA THR A 28 6.79 -0.66 -6.45
C THR A 28 6.28 0.49 -7.34
N THR A 29 5.15 0.28 -8.03
CA THR A 29 4.48 1.26 -8.90
C THR A 29 3.14 1.70 -8.30
N LYS A 30 2.54 2.76 -8.88
CA LYS A 30 1.27 3.28 -8.37
C LYS A 30 0.13 2.30 -8.76
N PRO A 31 -0.58 1.69 -7.80
CA PRO A 31 -1.70 0.83 -8.12
C PRO A 31 -2.89 1.65 -8.63
N PHE A 32 -3.84 0.96 -9.28
CA PHE A 32 -5.14 1.50 -9.67
C PHE A 32 -6.25 0.74 -8.96
N MET A 33 -7.37 1.42 -8.73
CA MET A 33 -8.53 0.82 -8.09
C MET A 33 -9.37 0.05 -9.12
N TRP A 34 -9.79 -1.16 -8.78
CA TRP A 34 -10.71 -1.96 -9.58
C TRP A 34 -11.68 -2.71 -8.66
N GLY A 35 -12.97 -2.34 -8.71
CA GLY A 35 -13.96 -2.90 -7.78
C GLY A 35 -13.62 -2.54 -6.33
N ASN A 36 -13.30 -3.56 -5.52
CA ASN A 36 -13.04 -3.42 -4.08
C ASN A 36 -11.55 -3.57 -3.71
N GLU A 37 -10.66 -3.50 -4.71
CA GLU A 37 -9.25 -3.84 -4.58
C GLU A 37 -8.34 -2.80 -5.25
N TRP A 38 -7.11 -2.70 -4.74
CA TRP A 38 -6.00 -1.98 -5.34
C TRP A 38 -5.10 -2.95 -6.10
N LEU A 39 -5.02 -2.77 -7.41
CA LEU A 39 -4.33 -3.68 -8.31
C LEU A 39 -3.17 -3.00 -9.03
N VAL A 40 -2.24 -3.84 -9.47
CA VAL A 40 -1.12 -3.52 -10.35
C VAL A 40 -1.25 -4.32 -11.65
N LYS A 41 -0.47 -3.99 -12.67
CA LYS A 41 -0.57 -4.69 -13.95
C LYS A 41 0.14 -6.03 -13.90
N GLU A 42 1.29 -6.07 -13.24
CA GLU A 42 2.14 -7.25 -13.13
C GLU A 42 2.29 -7.65 -11.66
N LEU A 43 2.34 -8.96 -11.38
CA LEU A 43 2.40 -9.47 -10.01
C LEU A 43 3.72 -9.14 -9.29
N ASP A 44 4.81 -8.97 -10.03
CA ASP A 44 6.12 -8.58 -9.50
C ASP A 44 6.18 -7.11 -9.02
N GLU A 45 5.13 -6.32 -9.30
CA GLU A 45 4.98 -4.97 -8.75
C GLU A 45 4.48 -4.99 -7.29
N VAL A 46 4.06 -6.15 -6.76
CA VAL A 46 3.65 -6.34 -5.36
C VAL A 46 4.84 -6.79 -4.52
N VAL A 47 5.20 -6.00 -3.50
CA VAL A 47 6.37 -6.24 -2.64
C VAL A 47 6.00 -7.06 -1.41
N LEU A 48 4.89 -6.71 -0.77
CA LEU A 48 4.45 -7.29 0.50
C LEU A 48 2.93 -7.14 0.61
N CYS A 49 2.24 -8.15 1.14
CA CYS A 49 0.87 -8.01 1.58
C CYS A 49 0.71 -8.56 3.00
N TYR A 50 -0.12 -7.88 3.80
CA TYR A 50 -0.45 -8.29 5.16
C TYR A 50 -1.90 -7.92 5.49
N ARG A 51 -2.46 -8.59 6.51
CA ARG A 51 -3.82 -8.30 6.98
C ARG A 51 -3.79 -7.14 7.97
N SER A 52 -4.71 -6.21 7.75
CA SER A 52 -5.09 -5.13 8.64
C SER A 52 -6.60 -5.17 8.86
N GLU A 53 -7.10 -4.38 9.80
CA GLU A 53 -8.55 -4.23 9.97
C GLU A 53 -9.18 -3.57 8.72
N PRO A 54 -10.36 -4.04 8.26
CA PRO A 54 -11.11 -3.36 7.21
C PRO A 54 -11.44 -1.93 7.62
N LYS A 55 -11.37 -1.00 6.67
CA LYS A 55 -11.67 0.41 6.87
C LYS A 55 -12.82 0.86 5.95
N GLU A 56 -13.73 1.67 6.46
CA GLU A 56 -14.84 2.20 5.66
C GLU A 56 -14.35 3.12 4.53
N ASP A 57 -13.27 3.87 4.77
CA ASP A 57 -12.62 4.81 3.85
C ASP A 57 -11.45 4.20 3.06
N TRP A 58 -11.47 2.88 2.83
CA TRP A 58 -10.39 2.17 2.14
C TRP A 58 -10.09 2.71 0.73
N GLN A 59 -11.06 3.34 0.08
CA GLN A 59 -10.90 4.01 -1.23
C GLN A 59 -9.93 5.19 -1.18
N ASP A 60 -9.79 5.81 -0.01
CA ASP A 60 -8.83 6.87 0.25
C ASP A 60 -7.55 6.33 0.89
N SER A 61 -7.36 5.01 1.01
CA SER A 61 -6.22 4.44 1.73
C SER A 61 -4.87 4.63 1.03
N LEU A 62 -4.86 4.77 -0.29
CA LEU A 62 -3.63 4.89 -1.07
C LEU A 62 -2.72 6.00 -0.53
N GLU A 63 -1.47 5.63 -0.26
CA GLU A 63 -0.42 6.54 0.19
C GLU A 63 0.88 6.27 -0.56
N GLN A 64 1.57 7.34 -0.95
CA GLN A 64 2.92 7.27 -1.49
C GLN A 64 3.93 7.37 -0.34
N ARG A 65 5.02 6.59 -0.41
CA ARG A 65 6.14 6.69 0.53
C ARG A 65 6.62 8.14 0.63
N PRO A 66 6.70 8.73 1.83
CA PRO A 66 7.20 10.08 2.01
C PRO A 66 8.67 10.20 1.58
N LYS A 67 9.00 11.27 0.87
CA LYS A 67 10.41 11.56 0.52
C LYS A 67 11.18 11.84 1.81
N GLY A 68 12.22 11.06 2.07
CA GLY A 68 13.04 11.13 3.29
C GLY A 68 12.75 10.07 4.34
N ALA A 69 11.77 9.18 4.12
CA ALA A 69 11.59 7.96 4.91
C ALA A 69 12.56 6.87 4.44
N ASN A 70 13.86 7.17 4.47
CA ASN A 70 14.92 6.18 4.32
C ASN A 70 15.30 5.71 5.73
N HIS A 71 15.48 4.40 5.90
CA HIS A 71 16.17 3.83 7.06
C HIS A 71 17.54 4.49 7.15
N GLU A 72 17.81 5.21 8.25
CA GLU A 72 19.18 5.42 8.73
C GLU A 72 19.63 4.18 9.51
#